data_AF-A0A7J8ZKI7-F1
#
_entry.id   AF-A0A7J8ZKI7-F1
#
_cell.length_a   1.000
_cell.length_b   1.000
_cell.length_c   1.000
_cell.angle_alpha   90.00
_cell.angle_beta   90.00
_cell.angle_gamma   90.00
#
_symmetry.space_group_name_H-M   'P 1'
#
loop_
_entity.id
_entity.type
_entity.pdbx_description
1 polymer ?
#
loop_
_entity_poly.entity_id
_entity_poly.type
_entity_poly.pdbx_seq_one_letter_code
_entity_poly.pdbx_strand_id
1 'polypeptide(L)'
;MAIQAQLYSDNIGFPVCNSYDYNGGNGNDGFNSFHFGPQWKQLQFQEQLQNHEIDEFIKSQDERLRLLLQEQRNQQVSTMVKKLESKASFLEEEITKAKNRTMELQILMNKLEMENQTWQRVAQENEAMVVSLNNMLQQLQQQLDNGVDDAGSCCEETEENRGFGVVERTMMVCKCCDSRNSCVLFLPCRHLCTCKDCAAFLDCCPVCRTVKKATIEALVS
;
A
#
# COMPACT_ATOMS: atom_id res chain seq x y z
N MET A 1 2.83 14.65 28.33
CA MET A 1 2.00 14.87 29.53
C MET A 1 2.93 15.19 30.69
N ALA A 2 3.06 16.47 31.04
CA ALA A 2 3.94 16.92 32.12
C ALA A 2 3.12 16.99 33.41
N ILE A 3 3.56 16.29 34.45
CA ILE A 3 2.96 16.39 35.79
C ILE A 3 3.81 17.37 36.58
N GLN A 4 3.20 18.50 36.91
CA GLN A 4 3.78 19.57 37.71
C GLN A 4 3.56 19.20 39.19
N ALA A 5 4.62 18.79 39.88
CA ALA A 5 4.56 18.53 41.31
C ALA A 5 4.78 19.86 42.06
N GLN A 6 3.69 20.39 42.64
CA GLN A 6 3.76 21.50 43.59
C GLN A 6 4.21 20.93 44.94
N LEU A 7 5.40 21.35 45.41
CA LEU A 7 5.84 21.13 46.78
C LEU A 7 5.16 22.17 47.67
N TYR A 8 4.14 21.74 48.42
CA TYR A 8 3.61 22.47 49.57
C TYR A 8 4.41 22.02 50.81
N SER A 9 5.26 22.90 51.32
CA SER A 9 5.85 22.76 52.65
C SER A 9 4.90 23.38 53.67
N ASP A 10 4.10 22.54 54.33
CA ASP A 10 3.33 22.97 55.50
C ASP A 10 4.29 23.14 56.68
N ASN A 11 4.45 24.41 57.05
CA ASN A 11 5.20 24.88 58.19
C ASN A 11 4.40 24.56 59.47
N ILE A 12 4.61 23.39 60.08
CA ILE A 12 4.00 23.04 61.36
C ILE A 12 4.82 23.72 62.47
N GLY A 13 4.35 24.89 62.89
CA GLY A 13 4.87 25.61 64.05
C GLY A 13 4.58 24.84 65.34
N PHE A 14 5.64 24.53 66.09
CA PHE A 14 5.54 24.24 67.52
C PHE A 14 5.59 25.57 68.30
N PRO A 15 4.78 25.74 69.37
CA PRO A 15 4.79 26.96 70.15
C PRO A 15 6.05 26.99 71.01
N VAL A 16 7.04 27.76 70.59
CA VAL A 16 8.13 28.19 71.46
C VAL A 16 7.50 29.15 72.49
N CYS A 17 7.52 28.73 73.75
CA CYS A 17 7.16 29.56 74.89
C CYS A 17 8.05 30.81 74.91
N ASN A 18 7.50 31.93 74.44
CA ASN A 18 8.13 33.24 74.51
C ASN A 18 7.84 33.81 75.90
N SER A 19 8.88 33.92 76.72
CA SER A 19 8.85 34.68 77.96
C SER A 19 8.75 36.17 77.63
N TYR A 20 7.56 36.75 77.84
CA TYR A 20 7.30 38.13 78.25
C TYR A 20 8.49 38.88 78.92
N ASP A 21 9.03 39.87 78.23
CA ASP A 21 9.81 40.94 78.85
C ASP A 21 8.84 41.96 79.49
N TYR A 22 8.69 41.89 80.81
CA TYR A 22 8.24 43.03 81.62
C TYR A 22 9.38 43.42 82.57
N ASN A 23 9.84 44.65 82.40
CA ASN A 23 10.93 45.24 83.17
C ASN A 23 10.40 45.74 84.53
N GLY A 24 11.07 45.37 85.62
CA GLY A 24 10.92 46.02 86.93
C GLY A 24 10.94 45.09 88.13
N GLY A 25 12.02 45.13 88.91
CA GLY A 25 11.99 44.64 90.30
C GLY A 25 13.25 43.91 90.74
N ASN A 26 14.12 44.64 91.42
CA ASN A 26 15.20 44.12 92.25
C ASN A 26 14.66 43.11 93.27
N GLY A 27 15.14 41.86 93.24
CA GLY A 27 14.69 40.79 94.12
C GLY A 27 15.58 39.57 93.99
N ASN A 28 16.47 39.41 94.96
CA ASN A 28 17.33 38.26 95.17
C ASN A 28 16.47 37.05 95.55
N ASP A 29 16.31 36.07 94.66
CA ASP A 29 15.85 34.72 95.02
C ASP A 29 16.52 33.67 94.14
N GLY A 30 17.23 32.76 94.80
CA GLY A 30 17.96 31.68 94.19
C GLY A 30 17.04 30.71 93.46
N PHE A 31 17.25 30.55 92.16
CA PHE A 31 16.72 29.41 91.44
C PHE A 31 17.85 28.41 91.21
N ASN A 32 17.70 27.28 91.91
CA ASN A 32 18.56 26.11 91.83
C ASN A 32 18.90 25.78 90.37
N SER A 33 20.20 25.70 90.08
CA SER A 33 20.75 25.03 88.91
C SER A 33 20.33 23.56 88.98
N PHE A 34 19.19 23.23 88.35
CA PHE A 34 18.73 21.85 88.25
C PHE A 34 19.72 21.08 87.40
N HIS A 35 20.42 20.19 88.09
CA HIS A 35 21.45 19.29 87.61
C HIS A 35 20.83 18.23 86.69
N PHE A 36 20.46 18.61 85.47
CA PHE A 36 19.77 17.71 84.52
C PHE A 36 20.59 17.45 83.23
N GLY A 37 21.79 18.03 83.11
CA GLY A 37 22.68 17.89 81.95
C GLY A 37 23.13 16.47 81.55
N PRO A 38 23.35 15.51 82.47
CA PRO A 38 23.78 14.16 82.09
C PRO A 38 22.66 13.31 81.47
N GLN A 39 21.42 13.45 81.96
CA GLN A 39 20.28 12.65 81.54
C GLN A 39 19.75 13.06 80.15
N TRP A 40 19.75 14.36 79.84
CA TRP A 40 19.35 14.85 78.52
C TRP A 40 20.34 14.47 77.42
N LYS A 41 21.64 14.45 77.71
CA LYS A 41 22.66 13.99 76.76
C LYS A 41 22.50 12.51 76.40
N GLN A 42 22.15 11.68 77.39
CA GLN A 42 21.84 10.27 77.18
C GLN A 42 20.61 10.10 76.26
N LEU A 43 19.53 10.84 76.52
CA LEU A 43 18.32 10.83 75.71
C LEU A 43 18.55 11.32 74.27
N GLN A 44 19.32 12.40 74.09
CA GLN A 44 19.69 12.90 72.76
C GLN A 44 20.54 11.91 71.97
N PHE A 45 21.48 11.22 72.62
CA PHE A 45 22.28 10.20 71.96
C PHE A 45 21.42 9.00 71.54
N GLN A 46 20.45 8.62 72.38
CA GLN A 46 19.50 7.54 72.08
C GLN A 46 18.57 7.90 70.91
N GLU A 47 18.10 9.15 70.85
CA GLU A 47 17.31 9.68 69.74
C GLU A 47 18.13 9.75 68.43
N GLN A 48 19.39 10.16 68.50
CA GLN A 48 20.30 10.17 67.34
C GLN A 48 20.52 8.76 66.77
N LEU A 49 20.69 7.75 67.63
CA LEU A 49 20.81 6.36 67.20
C LEU A 49 19.52 5.87 66.54
N GLN A 50 18.36 6.13 67.14
CA GLN A 50 17.07 5.76 66.55
C GLN A 50 16.83 6.43 65.19
N ASN A 51 17.14 7.72 65.07
CA ASN A 51 17.02 8.45 63.80
C ASN A 51 17.97 7.86 62.74
N HIS A 52 19.18 7.48 63.13
CA HIS A 52 20.12 6.83 62.22
C HIS A 52 19.61 5.47 61.72
N GLU A 53 19.06 4.64 62.61
CA GLU A 53 18.45 3.35 62.25
C GLU A 53 17.26 3.52 61.29
N ILE A 54 16.41 4.51 61.55
CA ILE A 54 15.28 4.86 60.67
C ILE A 54 15.80 5.31 59.29
N ASP A 55 16.82 6.16 59.24
CA ASP A 55 17.41 6.64 57.99
C ASP A 55 18.04 5.50 57.17
N GLU A 56 18.75 4.58 57.81
CA GLU A 56 19.29 3.39 57.13
C GLU A 56 18.19 2.51 56.57
N PHE A 57 17.11 2.30 57.34
CA PHE A 57 15.97 1.53 56.88
C PHE A 57 15.29 2.18 55.67
N ILE A 58 15.04 3.50 55.72
CA ILE A 58 14.44 4.25 54.60
C ILE A 58 15.32 4.11 53.35
N LYS A 59 16.63 4.32 53.47
CA LYS A 59 17.57 4.15 52.34
C LYS A 59 17.51 2.75 51.73
N SER A 60 17.44 1.72 52.58
CA SER A 60 17.32 0.33 52.12
C SER A 60 16.01 0.07 51.37
N GLN A 61 14.89 0.60 51.86
CA GLN A 61 13.59 0.47 51.18
C GLN A 61 13.53 1.25 49.88
N ASP A 62 14.08 2.46 49.85
CA ASP A 62 14.16 3.29 48.64
C ASP A 62 14.99 2.61 47.56
N GLU A 63 16.13 2.01 47.92
CA GLU A 63 16.96 1.29 46.96
C GLU A 63 16.26 0.02 46.46
N ARG A 64 15.59 -0.73 47.35
CA ARG A 64 14.79 -1.89 46.94
C ARG A 64 13.67 -1.49 45.97
N LEU A 65 12.96 -0.40 46.26
CA LEU A 65 11.90 0.11 45.39
C LEU A 65 12.46 0.57 44.04
N ARG A 66 13.60 1.28 44.04
CA ARG A 66 14.30 1.72 42.82
C ARG A 66 14.63 0.54 41.92
N LEU A 67 15.22 -0.52 42.48
CA LEU A 67 15.58 -1.73 41.73
C LEU A 67 14.35 -2.44 41.14
N LEU A 68 13.27 -2.58 41.93
CA LEU A 68 12.03 -3.20 41.45
C LEU A 68 11.37 -2.41 40.31
N LEU A 69 11.32 -1.09 40.43
CA LEU A 69 10.79 -0.21 39.38
C LEU A 69 11.64 -0.26 38.11
N GLN A 70 12.97 -0.29 38.26
CA GLN A 70 13.89 -0.43 37.14
C GLN A 70 13.72 -1.77 36.43
N GLU A 71 13.58 -2.86 37.19
CA GLU A 71 13.36 -4.20 36.64
C GLU A 71 12.01 -4.28 35.90
N GLN A 72 10.92 -3.78 36.51
CA GLN A 72 9.61 -3.72 35.86
C GLN A 72 9.65 -2.91 34.57
N ARG A 73 10.32 -1.74 34.58
CA ARG A 73 10.50 -0.91 33.38
C ARG A 73 11.27 -1.66 32.30
N ASN A 74 12.36 -2.33 32.66
CA ASN A 74 13.18 -3.09 31.72
C ASN A 74 12.37 -4.25 31.11
N GLN A 75 11.56 -4.95 31.90
CA GLN A 75 10.66 -6.01 31.42
C GLN A 75 9.59 -5.47 30.44
N GLN A 76 8.99 -4.32 30.75
CA GLN A 76 8.02 -3.67 29.87
C GLN A 76 8.67 -3.27 28.54
N VAL A 77 9.83 -2.60 28.59
CA VAL A 77 10.59 -2.21 27.39
C VAL A 77 10.99 -3.44 26.58
N SER A 78 11.53 -4.49 27.21
CA SER A 78 11.89 -5.73 26.52
C SER A 78 10.70 -6.37 25.80
N THR A 79 9.53 -6.38 26.45
CA THR A 79 8.30 -6.92 25.85
C THR A 79 7.82 -6.09 24.65
N MET A 80 7.88 -4.76 24.76
CA MET A 80 7.53 -3.85 23.65
C MET A 80 8.50 -4.01 22.48
N VAL A 81 9.81 -4.06 22.76
CA VAL A 81 10.87 -4.24 21.75
C VAL A 81 10.67 -5.55 20.99
N LYS A 82 10.48 -6.69 21.67
CA LYS A 82 10.22 -7.99 21.00
C LYS A 82 9.01 -7.95 20.06
N LYS A 83 7.95 -7.23 20.43
CA LYS A 83 6.75 -7.05 19.58
C LYS A 83 7.04 -6.18 18.36
N LEU A 84 7.92 -5.19 18.48
CA LEU A 84 8.32 -4.35 17.35
C LEU A 84 9.29 -5.09 16.43
N GLU A 85 10.26 -5.81 16.99
CA GLU A 85 11.22 -6.63 16.25
C GLU A 85 10.50 -7.69 15.40
N SER A 86 9.59 -8.46 15.99
CA SER A 86 8.81 -9.46 15.24
C SER A 86 7.99 -8.85 14.09
N LYS A 87 7.41 -7.66 14.30
CA LYS A 87 6.71 -6.93 13.23
C LYS A 87 7.67 -6.40 12.16
N ALA A 88 8.83 -5.89 12.56
CA ALA A 88 9.85 -5.40 11.64
C ALA A 88 10.37 -6.55 10.75
N SER A 89 10.71 -7.69 11.33
CA SER A 89 11.14 -8.88 10.59
C SER A 89 10.08 -9.38 9.62
N PHE A 90 8.80 -9.39 10.02
CA PHE A 90 7.70 -9.75 9.11
C PHE A 90 7.58 -8.79 7.91
N LEU A 91 7.69 -7.48 8.16
CA LEU A 91 7.65 -6.48 7.10
C LEU A 91 8.88 -6.59 6.17
N GLU A 92 10.06 -6.87 6.70
CA GLU A 92 11.27 -7.12 5.90
C GLU A 92 11.10 -8.35 4.99
N GLU A 93 10.51 -9.43 5.49
CA GLU A 93 10.19 -10.61 4.69
C GLU A 93 9.22 -10.28 3.54
N GLU A 94 8.14 -9.55 3.83
CA GLU A 94 7.18 -9.17 2.78
C GLU A 94 7.80 -8.17 1.76
N ILE A 95 8.68 -7.27 2.19
CA ILE A 95 9.44 -6.37 1.29
C ILE A 95 10.36 -7.19 0.38
N THR A 96 11.12 -8.14 0.92
CA THR A 96 12.04 -8.97 0.11
C THR A 96 11.27 -9.83 -0.89
N LYS A 97 10.13 -10.39 -0.49
CA LYS A 97 9.23 -11.14 -1.37
C LYS A 97 8.62 -10.27 -2.48
N ALA A 98 8.18 -9.05 -2.15
CA ALA A 98 7.68 -8.10 -3.14
C ALA A 98 8.78 -7.73 -4.14
N LYS A 99 10.01 -7.49 -3.66
CA LYS A 99 11.17 -7.20 -4.50
C LYS A 99 11.48 -8.35 -5.47
N ASN A 100 11.46 -9.60 -4.99
CA ASN A 100 11.70 -10.77 -5.83
C ASN A 100 10.64 -10.89 -6.94
N ARG A 101 9.36 -10.71 -6.61
CA ARG A 101 8.27 -10.71 -7.60
C ARG A 101 8.43 -9.60 -8.63
N THR A 102 8.79 -8.39 -8.21
CA THR A 102 9.07 -7.28 -9.13
C THR A 102 10.21 -7.62 -10.09
N MET A 103 11.28 -8.24 -9.58
CA MET A 103 12.41 -8.67 -10.42
C MET A 103 11.99 -9.75 -11.43
N GLU A 104 11.24 -10.77 -11.00
CA GLU A 104 10.71 -11.81 -11.90
C GLU A 104 9.84 -11.22 -13.01
N LEU A 105 8.93 -10.30 -12.66
CA LEU A 105 8.07 -9.62 -13.62
C LEU A 105 8.86 -8.75 -14.60
N GLN A 106 9.88 -8.02 -14.13
CA GLN A 106 10.73 -7.22 -14.99
C GLN A 106 11.49 -8.07 -16.00
N ILE A 107 12.01 -9.23 -15.57
CA ILE A 107 12.71 -10.18 -16.46
C ILE A 107 11.74 -10.70 -17.52
N LEU A 108 10.52 -11.10 -17.13
CA LEU A 108 9.51 -11.59 -18.07
C LEU A 108 9.09 -10.49 -19.06
N MET A 109 8.88 -9.26 -18.58
CA MET A 109 8.53 -8.12 -19.42
C MET A 109 9.59 -7.86 -20.48
N ASN A 110 10.86 -7.76 -20.08
CA ASN A 110 11.98 -7.55 -20.99
C ASN A 110 12.09 -8.69 -22.02
N LYS A 111 11.86 -9.95 -21.61
CA LYS A 111 11.86 -11.10 -22.51
C LYS A 111 10.77 -10.98 -23.57
N LEU A 112 9.53 -10.71 -23.15
CA LEU A 112 8.39 -10.56 -24.07
C LEU A 112 8.58 -9.37 -25.01
N GLU A 113 9.19 -8.28 -24.54
CA GLU A 113 9.52 -7.12 -25.36
C GLU A 113 10.55 -7.47 -26.45
N MET A 114 11.61 -8.19 -26.10
CA MET A 114 12.60 -8.68 -27.08
C MET A 114 11.97 -9.63 -28.10
N GLU A 115 11.10 -10.55 -27.66
CA GLU A 115 10.37 -11.46 -28.55
C GLU A 115 9.47 -10.66 -29.51
N ASN A 116 8.72 -9.69 -28.99
CA ASN A 116 7.85 -8.84 -29.79
C ASN A 116 8.62 -8.06 -30.86
N GLN A 117 9.72 -7.41 -30.49
CA GLN A 117 10.60 -6.70 -31.42
C GLN A 117 11.18 -7.64 -32.49
N THR A 118 11.53 -8.86 -32.11
CA THR A 118 12.03 -9.87 -33.06
C THR A 118 10.96 -10.25 -34.07
N TRP A 119 9.74 -10.54 -33.63
CA TRP A 119 8.62 -10.87 -34.52
C TRP A 119 8.22 -9.70 -35.41
N GLN A 120 8.25 -8.47 -34.87
CA GLN A 120 7.96 -7.27 -35.64
C GLN A 120 8.99 -7.08 -36.77
N ARG A 121 10.27 -7.31 -36.49
CA ARG A 121 11.32 -7.24 -37.53
C ARG A 121 11.09 -8.27 -38.62
N VAL A 122 10.81 -9.53 -38.25
CA VAL A 122 10.51 -10.60 -39.23
C VAL A 122 9.28 -10.25 -40.07
N ALA A 123 8.22 -9.71 -39.46
CA ALA A 123 7.04 -9.28 -40.18
C ALA A 123 7.34 -8.15 -41.18
N GLN A 124 8.15 -7.17 -40.79
CA GLN A 124 8.56 -6.06 -41.67
C GLN A 124 9.43 -6.53 -42.84
N GLU A 125 10.38 -7.44 -42.60
CA GLU A 125 11.20 -8.03 -43.66
C GLU A 125 10.34 -8.82 -44.65
N ASN A 126 9.38 -9.61 -44.14
CA ASN A 126 8.42 -10.33 -44.97
C ASN A 126 7.53 -9.37 -45.79
N GLU A 127 7.04 -8.29 -45.18
CA GLU A 127 6.25 -7.26 -45.86
C GLU A 127 7.06 -6.60 -46.98
N ALA A 128 8.31 -6.21 -46.71
CA ALA A 128 9.21 -5.62 -47.71
C ALA A 128 9.46 -6.58 -48.88
N MET A 129 9.63 -7.88 -48.60
CA MET A 129 9.78 -8.91 -49.62
C MET A 129 8.52 -9.05 -50.48
N VAL A 130 7.33 -9.10 -49.86
CA VAL A 130 6.04 -9.16 -50.58
C VAL A 130 5.84 -7.93 -51.47
N VAL A 131 6.16 -6.73 -50.96
CA VAL A 131 6.09 -5.49 -51.75
C VAL A 131 7.04 -5.56 -52.94
N SER A 132 8.28 -6.02 -52.76
CA SER A 132 9.23 -6.19 -53.86
C SER A 132 8.73 -7.17 -54.92
N LEU A 133 8.21 -8.32 -54.50
CA LEU A 133 7.60 -9.32 -55.39
C LEU A 133 6.40 -8.76 -56.15
N ASN A 134 5.52 -8.03 -55.47
CA ASN A 134 4.35 -7.41 -56.07
C ASN A 134 4.75 -6.36 -57.14
N ASN A 135 5.76 -5.54 -56.85
CA ASN A 135 6.29 -4.57 -57.82
C ASN A 135 6.87 -5.27 -59.06
N MET A 136 7.60 -6.39 -58.89
CA MET A 136 8.11 -7.17 -60.02
C MET A 136 6.98 -7.78 -60.87
N LEU A 137 5.92 -8.29 -60.23
CA LEU A 137 4.75 -8.80 -60.95
C LEU A 137 4.03 -7.71 -61.76
N GLN A 138 3.85 -6.52 -61.18
CA GLN A 138 3.27 -5.38 -61.90
C GLN A 138 4.12 -4.97 -63.10
N GLN A 139 5.44 -4.97 -62.97
CA GLN A 139 6.35 -4.69 -64.08
C GLN A 139 6.21 -5.72 -65.21
N LEU A 140 6.12 -7.02 -64.88
CA LEU A 140 5.90 -8.07 -65.87
C LEU A 140 4.52 -7.96 -66.53
N GLN A 141 3.48 -7.60 -65.79
CA GLN A 141 2.14 -7.36 -66.35
C GLN A 141 2.15 -6.19 -67.35
N GLN A 142 2.81 -5.07 -67.01
CA GLN A 142 2.98 -3.94 -67.92
C GLN A 142 3.81 -4.29 -69.17
N GLN A 143 4.77 -5.21 -69.06
CA GLN A 143 5.53 -5.71 -70.21
C GLN A 143 4.69 -6.63 -71.11
N LEU A 144 3.72 -7.38 -70.57
CA LEU A 144 2.78 -8.19 -71.34
C LEU A 144 1.72 -7.33 -72.05
N ASP A 145 1.23 -6.28 -71.38
CA ASP A 145 0.27 -5.31 -71.96
C ASP A 145 0.89 -4.42 -73.05
N ASN A 146 2.20 -4.19 -73.02
CA ASN A 146 2.92 -3.46 -74.07
C ASN A 146 3.26 -4.32 -75.30
N GLY A 147 2.74 -5.56 -75.40
CA GLY A 147 3.08 -6.54 -76.43
C GLY A 147 1.98 -6.94 -77.43
N VAL A 148 0.73 -6.48 -77.24
CA VAL A 148 -0.47 -6.81 -78.05
C VAL A 148 -1.49 -5.67 -77.75
N ASP A 149 -2.09 -4.87 -78.62
CA ASP A 149 -2.25 -4.85 -80.07
C ASP A 149 -2.53 -3.40 -80.53
N ASP A 150 -2.00 -3.11 -81.71
CA ASP A 150 -2.70 -2.36 -82.75
C ASP A 150 -4.10 -2.96 -82.99
N ALA A 151 -5.12 -2.46 -82.27
CA ALA A 151 -6.51 -2.38 -82.73
C ALA A 151 -7.37 -1.79 -81.62
N GLY A 152 -7.80 -0.54 -81.80
CA GLY A 152 -8.74 0.12 -80.91
C GLY A 152 -10.02 -0.68 -80.73
N SER A 153 -10.46 -0.86 -79.49
CA SER A 153 -11.83 -1.23 -79.21
C SER A 153 -12.31 -0.57 -77.93
N CYS A 154 -13.22 0.36 -78.16
CA CYS A 154 -14.06 1.08 -77.22
C CYS A 154 -14.80 0.12 -76.28
N CYS A 155 -14.58 0.24 -74.98
CA CYS A 155 -15.58 -0.05 -73.96
C CYS A 155 -15.40 0.95 -72.81
N GLU A 156 -16.39 1.81 -72.71
CA GLU A 156 -16.59 2.87 -71.74
C GLU A 156 -16.87 2.34 -70.32
N GLU A 157 -16.49 3.18 -69.35
CA GLU A 157 -16.98 3.31 -67.97
C GLU A 157 -16.64 2.23 -66.92
N THR A 158 -15.74 2.59 -65.99
CA THR A 158 -16.17 2.93 -64.61
C THR A 158 -15.06 3.63 -63.82
N GLU A 159 -15.23 4.95 -63.68
CA GLU A 159 -14.85 5.83 -62.57
C GLU A 159 -13.74 5.38 -61.60
N GLU A 160 -12.59 6.03 -61.75
CA GLU A 160 -11.57 6.18 -60.72
C GLU A 160 -12.12 6.99 -59.54
N ASN A 161 -12.47 6.34 -58.42
CA ASN A 161 -12.66 7.04 -57.15
C ASN A 161 -11.51 6.73 -56.18
N ARG A 162 -10.42 7.48 -56.32
CA ARG A 162 -9.46 7.73 -55.23
C ARG A 162 -10.12 8.72 -54.27
N GLY A 163 -10.86 8.21 -53.29
CA GLY A 163 -11.53 9.04 -52.28
C GLY A 163 -11.81 8.29 -50.99
N PHE A 164 -11.14 8.73 -49.92
CA PHE A 164 -11.52 8.71 -48.51
C PHE A 164 -12.29 7.49 -47.96
N GLY A 165 -11.69 6.87 -46.94
CA GLY A 165 -12.29 5.80 -46.14
C GLY A 165 -13.73 6.08 -45.73
N VAL A 166 -14.62 5.28 -46.31
CA VAL A 166 -15.79 4.77 -45.62
C VAL A 166 -15.63 3.26 -45.74
N VAL A 167 -15.23 2.62 -44.63
CA VAL A 167 -15.45 1.19 -44.47
C VAL A 167 -16.96 1.04 -44.61
N GLU A 168 -17.40 0.67 -45.81
CA GLU A 168 -18.74 0.16 -46.02
C GLU A 168 -18.79 -1.06 -45.09
N ARG A 169 -19.39 -0.84 -43.91
CA ARG A 169 -19.53 -1.85 -42.87
C ARG A 169 -20.34 -2.94 -43.55
N THR A 170 -19.68 -3.96 -44.09
CA THR A 170 -20.31 -5.16 -44.61
C THR A 170 -21.19 -5.67 -43.48
N MET A 171 -22.47 -5.34 -43.53
CA MET A 171 -23.40 -5.63 -42.47
C MET A 171 -23.52 -7.16 -42.46
N MET A 172 -22.95 -7.78 -41.43
CA MET A 172 -22.94 -9.24 -41.31
C MET A 172 -24.38 -9.74 -41.29
N VAL A 173 -24.78 -10.61 -42.23
CA VAL A 173 -26.12 -11.23 -42.24
C VAL A 173 -26.24 -12.31 -41.17
N CYS A 174 -27.46 -12.51 -40.65
CA CYS A 174 -27.77 -13.50 -39.63
C CYS A 174 -27.56 -14.91 -40.18
N LYS A 175 -26.64 -15.68 -39.57
CA LYS A 175 -26.30 -17.05 -39.98
C LYS A 175 -27.38 -18.11 -39.75
N CYS A 176 -28.56 -17.71 -39.28
CA CYS A 176 -29.67 -18.62 -39.01
C CYS A 176 -30.83 -18.43 -39.99
N CYS A 177 -31.08 -17.21 -40.45
CA CYS A 177 -32.19 -16.91 -41.36
C CYS A 177 -31.75 -16.25 -42.67
N ASP A 178 -30.47 -15.82 -42.77
CA ASP A 178 -29.83 -15.13 -43.90
C ASP A 178 -30.60 -13.92 -44.47
N SER A 179 -31.63 -13.45 -43.76
CA SER A 179 -32.57 -12.42 -44.21
C SER A 179 -32.47 -11.10 -43.45
N ARG A 180 -31.87 -11.11 -42.26
CA ARG A 180 -31.72 -9.95 -41.38
C ARG A 180 -30.27 -9.76 -40.98
N ASN A 181 -29.92 -8.56 -40.58
CA ASN A 181 -28.59 -8.25 -40.10
C ASN A 181 -28.33 -8.93 -38.75
N SER A 182 -27.10 -9.37 -38.56
CA SER A 182 -26.57 -9.84 -37.29
C SER A 182 -26.42 -8.66 -36.35
N CYS A 183 -27.23 -8.65 -35.30
CA CYS A 183 -27.20 -7.63 -34.26
C CYS A 183 -26.98 -8.22 -32.86
N VAL A 184 -26.82 -9.53 -32.72
CA VAL A 184 -26.65 -10.19 -31.42
C VAL A 184 -25.29 -10.89 -31.28
N LEU A 185 -24.59 -10.53 -30.20
CA LEU A 185 -23.32 -11.10 -29.77
C LEU A 185 -23.54 -12.17 -28.68
N PHE A 186 -22.93 -13.35 -28.84
CA PHE A 186 -23.04 -14.46 -27.88
C PHE A 186 -21.89 -14.45 -26.86
N LEU A 187 -22.19 -14.61 -25.56
CA LEU A 187 -21.19 -14.76 -24.51
C LEU A 187 -21.08 -16.23 -24.06
N PRO A 188 -19.85 -16.74 -23.81
CA PRO A 188 -18.58 -15.99 -23.72
C PRO A 188 -17.79 -15.82 -25.04
N CYS A 189 -18.23 -16.39 -26.15
CA CYS A 189 -17.42 -16.48 -27.38
C CYS A 189 -17.30 -15.18 -28.21
N ARG A 190 -18.11 -14.15 -27.90
CA ARG A 190 -18.12 -12.82 -28.53
C ARG A 190 -18.41 -12.78 -30.04
N HIS A 191 -18.95 -13.84 -30.62
CA HIS A 191 -19.37 -13.84 -32.03
C HIS A 191 -20.67 -13.08 -32.24
N LEU A 192 -20.65 -12.08 -33.13
CA LEU A 192 -21.81 -11.38 -33.66
C LEU A 192 -22.28 -12.11 -34.94
N CYS A 193 -23.34 -12.91 -34.84
CA CYS A 193 -23.68 -13.85 -35.92
C CYS A 193 -25.18 -14.10 -36.13
N THR A 194 -26.06 -13.50 -35.31
CA THR A 194 -27.51 -13.68 -35.46
C THR A 194 -28.28 -12.38 -35.29
N CYS A 195 -29.49 -12.32 -35.85
CA CYS A 195 -30.48 -11.29 -35.53
C CYS A 195 -31.14 -11.55 -34.17
N LYS A 196 -31.89 -10.56 -33.67
CA LYS A 196 -32.61 -10.61 -32.38
C LYS A 196 -33.57 -11.79 -32.28
N ASP A 197 -34.35 -12.02 -33.34
CA ASP A 197 -35.35 -13.09 -33.35
C ASP A 197 -34.71 -14.47 -33.30
N CYS A 198 -33.67 -14.71 -34.12
CA CYS A 198 -32.97 -15.99 -34.14
C CYS A 198 -32.21 -16.24 -32.84
N ALA A 199 -31.64 -15.21 -32.20
CA ALA A 199 -30.93 -15.36 -30.94
C ALA A 199 -31.80 -15.88 -29.80
N ALA A 200 -33.12 -15.62 -29.83
CA ALA A 200 -34.05 -16.07 -28.80
C ALA A 200 -34.18 -17.60 -28.75
N PHE A 201 -34.04 -18.29 -29.89
CA PHE A 201 -34.24 -19.74 -30.03
C PHE A 201 -32.94 -20.55 -30.05
N LEU A 202 -31.79 -19.89 -29.89
CA LEU A 202 -30.48 -20.54 -29.94
C LEU A 202 -29.89 -20.68 -28.55
N ASP A 203 -29.50 -21.89 -28.17
CA ASP A 203 -28.80 -22.21 -26.93
C ASP A 203 -27.27 -22.25 -27.09
N CYS A 204 -26.77 -22.16 -28.32
CA CYS A 204 -25.35 -22.19 -28.65
C CYS A 204 -25.04 -21.21 -29.79
N CYS A 205 -23.80 -20.72 -29.83
CA CYS A 205 -23.32 -19.88 -30.92
C CYS A 205 -23.23 -20.66 -32.24
N PRO A 206 -23.86 -20.21 -33.34
CA PRO A 206 -23.78 -20.87 -34.65
C PRO A 206 -22.36 -20.97 -35.24
N VAL A 207 -21.44 -20.10 -34.83
CA VAL A 207 -20.07 -20.04 -35.37
C VAL A 207 -19.16 -21.06 -34.69
N CYS A 208 -19.10 -21.03 -33.35
CA CYS A 208 -18.12 -21.81 -32.58
C CYS A 208 -18.76 -22.85 -31.65
N ARG A 209 -20.09 -23.01 -31.70
CA ARG A 209 -20.88 -23.97 -30.92
C ARG A 209 -20.75 -23.84 -29.40
N THR A 210 -20.22 -22.73 -28.91
CA THR A 210 -20.15 -22.44 -27.47
C THR A 210 -21.56 -22.21 -26.92
N VAL A 211 -21.87 -22.82 -25.76
CA VAL A 211 -23.15 -22.64 -25.07
C VAL A 211 -23.38 -21.17 -24.72
N LYS A 212 -24.56 -20.67 -25.06
CA LYS A 212 -25.02 -19.31 -24.79
C LYS A 212 -25.26 -19.16 -23.29
N LYS A 213 -24.48 -18.29 -22.65
CA LYS A 213 -24.72 -17.88 -21.25
C LYS A 213 -25.46 -16.55 -21.15
N ALA A 214 -25.21 -15.66 -22.10
CA ALA A 214 -25.87 -14.37 -22.23
C ALA A 214 -25.72 -13.86 -23.68
N THR A 215 -26.53 -12.87 -24.04
CA THR A 215 -26.46 -12.19 -25.35
C THR A 215 -26.51 -10.69 -25.18
N ILE A 216 -25.79 -9.97 -26.03
CA ILE A 216 -25.78 -8.50 -26.08
C ILE A 216 -26.25 -8.06 -27.47
N GLU A 217 -27.19 -7.13 -27.52
CA GLU A 217 -27.63 -6.49 -28.76
C GLU A 217 -26.66 -5.34 -29.11
N ALA A 218 -26.07 -5.39 -30.29
CA ALA A 218 -25.19 -4.36 -30.81
C ALA A 218 -26.03 -3.26 -31.47
N LEU A 219 -25.77 -2.01 -31.06
CA LEU A 219 -26.28 -0.84 -31.75
C LEU A 219 -25.43 -0.63 -33.01
N VAL A 220 -25.93 -1.09 -34.15
CA VAL A 220 -25.25 -0.90 -35.44
C VAL A 220 -25.89 0.31 -36.12
N SER A 221 -25.31 1.49 -35.92
CA SER A 221 -25.66 2.75 -36.61
C SER A 221 -24.98 2.86 -37.96
#